data_AF-A0A7W1VE68-F1
#
_entry.id   AF-A0A7W1VE68-F1
#
_cell.length_a   1.000
_cell.length_b   1.000
_cell.length_c   1.000
_cell.angle_alpha   90.00
_cell.angle_beta   90.00
_cell.angle_gamma   90.00
#
_symmetry.space_group_name_H-M   'P 1'
#
loop_
_entity.id
_entity.type
_entity.pdbx_description
1 polymer ?
#
loop_
_entity_poly.entity_id
_entity_poly.type
_entity_poly.pdbx_seq_one_letter_code
_entity_poly.pdbx_strand_id
1 'polypeptide(L)'
;MKVGLILECGPQGADKAVCEYLTNLLNPEIEVVSLTLDNKPGLIENCADAVATLFELEGCDRVVIVWDLYPAWRKAGERPCRKQDRDQILEKLSNAGITNPNVFLVCIEEELEAWLLWEPQAISIFLSKPHRKSRFIK
;
A
#
# COMPACT_ATOMS: atom_id res chain seq x y z
N MET A 1 -6.29 3.88 16.67
CA MET A 1 -6.62 4.12 15.25
C MET A 1 -6.43 2.80 14.54
N LYS A 2 -7.38 2.40 13.68
CA LYS A 2 -7.33 1.15 12.93
C LYS A 2 -7.04 1.42 11.46
N VAL A 3 -6.01 0.80 10.90
CA VAL A 3 -5.56 0.98 9.52
C VAL A 3 -5.72 -0.32 8.76
N GLY A 4 -6.46 -0.25 7.66
CA GLY A 4 -6.57 -1.33 6.69
C GLY A 4 -5.44 -1.24 5.66
N LEU A 5 -4.76 -2.34 5.39
CA LEU A 5 -3.78 -2.48 4.32
C LEU A 5 -4.36 -3.38 3.23
N ILE A 6 -4.25 -2.96 1.96
CA ILE A 6 -4.55 -3.79 0.79
C ILE A 6 -3.25 -3.95 0.02
N LEU A 7 -2.78 -5.18 -0.13
CA LEU A 7 -1.43 -5.48 -0.59
C LEU A 7 -1.45 -6.29 -1.87
N GLU A 8 -0.56 -5.97 -2.81
CA GLU A 8 -0.39 -6.70 -4.06
C GLU A 8 0.02 -8.15 -3.82
N CYS A 9 0.86 -8.41 -2.81
CA CYS A 9 1.41 -9.73 -2.58
C CYS A 9 0.39 -10.78 -2.13
N GLY A 10 0.81 -12.06 -2.12
CA GLY A 10 0.05 -13.14 -1.50
C GLY A 10 0.11 -13.15 0.05
N PRO A 11 -0.57 -14.09 0.72
CA PRO A 11 -0.74 -14.11 2.19
C PRO A 11 0.56 -14.15 3.01
N GLN A 12 1.65 -14.64 2.42
CA GLN A 12 3.00 -14.73 3.02
C GLN A 12 4.01 -13.81 2.31
N GLY A 13 3.52 -12.82 1.56
CA GLY A 13 4.37 -11.90 0.81
C GLY A 13 5.18 -10.95 1.69
N ALA A 14 6.29 -10.47 1.14
CA ALA A 14 7.21 -9.57 1.84
C ALA A 14 6.53 -8.25 2.23
N ASP A 15 5.70 -7.69 1.35
CA ASP A 15 5.02 -6.40 1.55
C ASP A 15 4.16 -6.44 2.82
N LYS A 16 3.47 -7.56 3.07
CA LYS A 16 2.67 -7.73 4.29
C LYS A 16 3.55 -7.69 5.54
N ALA A 17 4.59 -8.53 5.58
CA ALA A 17 5.47 -8.60 6.73
C ALA A 17 6.14 -7.23 7.00
N VAL A 18 6.58 -6.56 5.93
CA VAL A 18 7.26 -5.28 5.99
C VAL A 18 6.32 -4.16 6.43
N CYS A 19 5.14 -4.02 5.82
CA CYS A 19 4.18 -2.97 6.14
C CYS A 19 3.62 -3.13 7.56
N GLU A 20 3.33 -4.36 8.00
CA GLU A 20 2.87 -4.62 9.38
C GLU A 20 3.98 -4.30 10.39
N TYR A 21 5.20 -4.76 10.14
CA TYR A 21 6.36 -4.45 10.98
C TYR A 21 6.62 -2.94 11.08
N LEU A 22 6.61 -2.24 9.94
CA LEU A 22 6.80 -0.80 9.88
C LEU A 22 5.74 -0.03 10.64
N THR A 23 4.47 -0.43 10.48
CA THR A 23 3.36 0.26 11.15
C THR A 23 3.50 0.12 12.65
N ASN A 24 3.82 -1.08 13.13
CA ASN A 24 4.07 -1.33 14.56
C ASN A 24 5.30 -0.57 15.09
N LEU A 25 6.38 -0.49 14.29
CA LEU A 25 7.59 0.27 14.65
C LEU A 25 7.33 1.78 14.75
N LEU A 26 6.51 2.30 13.84
CA LEU A 26 6.15 3.71 13.78
C LEU A 26 5.20 4.12 14.91
N ASN A 27 4.19 3.31 15.17
CA ASN A 27 3.26 3.52 16.27
C ASN A 27 2.58 2.19 16.67
N PRO A 28 2.96 1.60 17.82
CA PRO A 28 2.41 0.32 18.27
C PRO A 28 0.94 0.39 18.73
N GLU A 29 0.36 1.59 18.87
CA GLU A 29 -1.06 1.76 19.19
C GLU A 29 -1.97 1.71 17.95
N ILE A 30 -1.39 1.60 16.75
CA ILE A 30 -2.17 1.39 15.52
C ILE A 30 -2.51 -0.08 15.38
N GLU A 31 -3.81 -0.38 15.34
CA GLU A 31 -4.30 -1.70 14.94
C GLU A 31 -4.25 -1.81 13.42
N VAL A 32 -3.71 -2.92 12.90
CA VAL A 32 -3.55 -3.16 11.46
C VAL A 32 -4.38 -4.36 11.04
N VAL A 33 -5.14 -4.21 9.97
CA VAL A 33 -5.80 -5.32 9.27
C VAL A 33 -5.33 -5.36 7.84
N SER A 34 -4.71 -6.46 7.43
CA SER A 34 -4.12 -6.61 6.09
C SER A 34 -4.92 -7.59 5.23
N LEU A 35 -5.31 -7.14 4.04
CA LEU A 35 -5.87 -7.97 2.96
C LEU A 35 -4.84 -8.08 1.83
N THR A 36 -4.60 -9.30 1.36
CA THR A 36 -3.66 -9.61 0.28
C THR A 36 -4.44 -10.02 -0.97
N LEU A 37 -4.09 -9.46 -2.13
CA LEU A 37 -4.81 -9.69 -3.40
C LEU A 37 -3.96 -10.42 -4.46
N ASP A 38 -2.93 -11.14 -4.00
CA ASP A 38 -2.05 -12.07 -4.73
C ASP A 38 -1.14 -11.50 -5.81
N ASN A 39 -1.65 -10.61 -6.67
CA ASN A 39 -0.88 -9.94 -7.73
C ASN A 39 -1.53 -8.62 -8.16
N LYS A 40 -0.81 -7.79 -8.92
CA LYS A 40 -1.30 -6.48 -9.37
C LYS A 40 -2.65 -6.52 -10.10
N PRO A 41 -2.89 -7.41 -11.09
CA PRO A 41 -4.21 -7.56 -11.67
C PRO A 41 -5.31 -7.86 -10.64
N GLY A 42 -5.03 -8.78 -9.71
CA GLY A 42 -5.94 -9.11 -8.61
C GLY A 42 -6.21 -7.91 -7.69
N LEU A 43 -5.18 -7.11 -7.40
CA LEU A 43 -5.31 -5.88 -6.63
C LEU A 43 -6.20 -4.87 -7.34
N ILE A 44 -5.94 -4.59 -8.62
CA ILE A 44 -6.72 -3.62 -9.39
C ILE A 44 -8.19 -4.06 -9.47
N GLU A 45 -8.43 -5.33 -9.77
CA GLU A 45 -9.79 -5.83 -9.94
C GLU A 45 -10.61 -5.80 -8.64
N ASN A 46 -9.99 -6.17 -7.51
CA ASN A 46 -10.70 -6.41 -6.26
C ASN A 46 -10.49 -5.32 -5.19
N CYS A 47 -9.73 -4.26 -5.47
CA CYS A 47 -9.42 -3.23 -4.48
C CYS A 47 -10.67 -2.54 -3.92
N ALA A 48 -11.70 -2.32 -4.72
CA ALA A 48 -12.93 -1.65 -4.27
C ALA A 48 -13.66 -2.48 -3.20
N ASP A 49 -13.84 -3.78 -3.43
CA ASP A 49 -14.49 -4.70 -2.48
C ASP A 49 -13.66 -4.85 -1.19
N ALA A 50 -12.33 -4.88 -1.33
CA ALA A 50 -11.43 -4.90 -0.19
C ALA A 50 -11.51 -3.61 0.64
N VAL A 51 -11.62 -2.44 -0.01
CA VAL A 51 -11.82 -1.16 0.71
C VAL A 51 -13.15 -1.15 1.45
N ALA A 52 -14.23 -1.60 0.81
CA ALA A 52 -15.55 -1.69 1.46
C ALA A 52 -15.50 -2.63 2.67
N THR A 53 -14.88 -3.81 2.52
CA THR A 53 -14.65 -4.76 3.61
C THR A 53 -13.93 -4.12 4.79
N LEU A 54 -12.84 -3.39 4.53
CA LEU A 54 -12.04 -2.77 5.58
C LEU A 54 -12.78 -1.64 6.32
N PHE A 55 -13.58 -0.83 5.62
CA PHE A 55 -14.37 0.22 6.26
C PHE A 55 -15.61 -0.32 6.97
N GLU A 56 -16.40 -1.18 6.31
CA GLU A 56 -17.73 -1.56 6.76
C GLU A 56 -17.71 -2.74 7.73
N LEU A 57 -16.85 -3.72 7.51
CA LEU A 57 -16.80 -4.95 8.32
C LEU A 57 -15.73 -4.87 9.40
N GLU A 58 -14.54 -4.36 9.06
CA GLU A 58 -13.41 -4.28 9.99
C GLU A 58 -13.38 -2.99 10.80
N GLY A 59 -14.13 -1.96 10.38
CA GLY A 59 -14.20 -0.67 11.08
C GLY A 59 -12.88 0.12 11.02
N CYS A 60 -12.14 0.03 9.92
CA CYS A 60 -10.88 0.78 9.75
C CYS A 60 -11.16 2.29 9.62
N ASP A 61 -10.30 3.11 10.23
CA ASP A 61 -10.37 4.58 10.10
C ASP A 61 -9.78 5.04 8.76
N ARG A 62 -8.77 4.32 8.26
CA ARG A 62 -8.02 4.62 7.04
C ARG A 62 -7.67 3.33 6.31
N VAL A 63 -7.60 3.41 4.99
CA VAL A 63 -7.16 2.29 4.14
C VAL A 63 -6.00 2.72 3.27
N VAL A 64 -4.96 1.90 3.19
CA VAL A 64 -3.79 2.11 2.34
C VAL A 64 -3.69 0.96 1.35
N ILE A 65 -3.68 1.28 0.06
CA ILE A 65 -3.48 0.34 -1.03
C ILE A 65 -2.02 0.42 -1.46
N VAL A 66 -1.31 -0.70 -1.39
CA VAL A 66 0.13 -0.82 -1.62
C VAL A 66 0.38 -1.78 -2.78
N TRP A 67 1.18 -1.35 -3.75
CA TRP A 67 1.57 -2.17 -4.90
C TRP A 67 2.99 -1.85 -5.39
N ASP A 68 3.59 -2.81 -6.08
CA ASP A 68 4.93 -2.67 -6.62
C ASP A 68 4.89 -2.01 -7.99
N LEU A 69 5.79 -1.06 -8.23
CA LEU A 69 5.98 -0.54 -9.58
C LEU A 69 6.51 -1.66 -10.50
N TYR A 70 7.49 -2.45 -10.02
CA TYR A 70 8.15 -3.51 -10.78
C TYR A 70 7.89 -4.89 -10.17
N PRO A 71 6.77 -5.56 -10.49
CA PRO A 71 6.53 -6.91 -9.99
C PRO A 71 7.56 -7.89 -10.57
N ALA A 72 8.04 -8.81 -9.74
CA ALA A 72 9.08 -9.77 -10.10
C ALA A 72 8.69 -10.70 -11.28
N TRP A 73 7.39 -10.86 -11.55
CA TRP A 73 6.83 -11.74 -12.58
C TRP A 73 6.45 -11.03 -13.89
N ARG A 74 6.88 -9.78 -14.12
CA ARG A 74 6.56 -9.03 -15.35
C ARG A 74 7.06 -9.73 -16.62
N LYS A 75 6.38 -9.49 -17.75
CA LYS A 75 6.86 -10.00 -19.04
C LYS A 75 8.09 -9.21 -19.49
N ALA A 76 9.02 -9.89 -20.16
CA ALA A 76 10.20 -9.23 -20.73
C ALA A 76 9.77 -8.10 -21.69
N GLY A 77 10.29 -6.90 -21.46
CA GLY A 77 9.95 -5.70 -22.24
C GLY A 77 8.76 -4.90 -21.72
N GLU A 78 8.05 -5.39 -20.71
CA GLU A 78 6.97 -4.64 -20.06
C GLU A 78 7.53 -3.47 -19.25
N ARG A 79 7.13 -2.26 -19.63
CA ARG A 79 7.49 -1.02 -18.94
C ARG A 79 6.41 -0.70 -17.91
N PRO A 80 6.69 -0.76 -16.60
CA PRO A 80 5.69 -0.40 -15.63
C PRO A 80 5.41 1.10 -15.66
N CYS A 81 4.20 1.47 -15.28
CA CYS A 81 3.75 2.85 -15.30
C CYS A 81 2.92 3.15 -14.05
N ARG A 82 3.54 3.81 -13.07
CA ARG A 82 2.87 4.24 -11.84
C ARG A 82 1.59 5.01 -12.10
N LYS A 83 1.59 5.88 -13.13
CA LYS A 83 0.43 6.67 -13.49
C LYS A 83 -0.72 5.77 -13.95
N GLN A 84 -0.43 4.81 -14.82
CA GLN A 84 -1.43 3.88 -15.33
C GLN A 84 -2.01 3.02 -14.20
N ASP A 85 -1.17 2.43 -13.35
CA ASP A 85 -1.62 1.63 -12.21
C ASP A 85 -2.52 2.45 -11.28
N ARG A 86 -2.09 3.68 -10.93
CA ARG A 86 -2.86 4.60 -10.10
C ARG A 86 -4.21 4.95 -10.73
N ASP A 87 -4.22 5.28 -12.02
CA ASP A 87 -5.44 5.69 -12.70
C ASP A 87 -6.44 4.51 -12.79
N GLN A 88 -5.96 3.28 -12.99
CA GLN A 88 -6.78 2.06 -12.97
C GLN A 88 -7.38 1.78 -11.58
N ILE A 89 -6.59 1.92 -10.51
CA ILE A 89 -7.10 1.76 -9.14
C ILE A 89 -8.16 2.83 -8.84
N LEU A 90 -7.89 4.09 -9.18
CA LEU A 90 -8.84 5.18 -8.96
C LEU A 90 -10.13 5.01 -9.77
N GLU A 91 -10.05 4.53 -11.00
CA GLU A 91 -11.21 4.21 -11.82
C GLU A 91 -12.08 3.13 -11.15
N LYS A 92 -11.47 2.05 -10.66
CA LYS A 92 -12.16 0.97 -9.95
C LYS A 92 -12.85 1.46 -8.67
N LEU A 93 -12.15 2.26 -7.87
CA LEU A 93 -12.74 2.89 -6.67
C LEU A 93 -13.89 3.83 -7.03
N SER A 94 -13.72 4.67 -8.06
CA SER A 94 -14.76 5.61 -8.51
C SER A 94 -16.00 4.89 -9.04
N ASN A 95 -15.83 3.80 -9.79
CA ASN A 95 -16.94 3.00 -10.30
C ASN A 95 -17.75 2.32 -9.19
N ALA A 96 -17.10 2.00 -8.06
CA ALA A 96 -17.75 1.52 -6.85
C ALA A 96 -18.33 2.65 -5.96
N GLY A 97 -18.22 3.92 -6.37
CA GLY A 97 -18.68 5.06 -5.60
C GLY A 97 -17.79 5.44 -4.41
N ILE A 98 -16.60 4.85 -4.30
CA ILE A 98 -15.66 5.11 -3.21
C ILE A 98 -14.92 6.42 -3.49
N THR A 99 -15.32 7.46 -2.77
CA THR A 99 -14.70 8.80 -2.82
C THR A 99 -14.10 9.21 -1.47
N ASN A 100 -13.93 8.24 -0.56
CA ASN A 100 -13.52 8.48 0.81
C ASN A 100 -12.10 9.09 0.85
N PRO A 101 -11.91 10.26 1.48
CA PRO A 101 -10.60 10.91 1.58
C PRO A 101 -9.59 10.13 2.44
N ASN A 102 -10.03 9.09 3.14
CA ASN A 102 -9.20 8.22 3.98
C ASN A 102 -8.64 6.99 3.25
N VAL A 103 -8.75 6.94 1.92
CA VAL A 103 -8.08 5.94 1.08
C VAL A 103 -6.79 6.52 0.51
N PHE A 104 -5.66 5.86 0.76
CA PHE A 104 -4.34 6.28 0.33
C PHE A 104 -3.74 5.26 -0.63
N LEU A 105 -3.00 5.76 -1.63
CA LEU A 105 -2.34 4.94 -2.65
C LEU A 105 -0.82 5.06 -2.48
N VAL A 106 -0.16 3.93 -2.28
CA VAL A 106 1.30 3.85 -2.12
C VAL A 106 1.87 2.89 -3.16
N CYS A 107 2.62 3.46 -4.09
CA CYS A 107 3.39 2.69 -5.06
C CYS A 107 4.81 2.53 -4.51
N ILE A 108 5.26 1.28 -4.37
CA ILE A 108 6.62 0.98 -3.94
C ILE A 108 7.52 0.86 -5.18
N GLU A 109 8.66 1.55 -5.17
CA GLU A 109 9.71 1.41 -6.17
C GLU A 109 10.73 0.37 -5.65
N GLU A 110 11.40 -0.38 -6.55
CA GLU A 110 12.28 -1.51 -6.20
C GLU A 110 13.16 -1.26 -4.96
N GLU A 111 13.40 -2.33 -4.20
CA GLU A 111 14.33 -2.43 -3.08
C GLU A 111 13.84 -1.93 -1.70
N LEU A 112 12.65 -1.36 -1.55
CA LEU A 112 12.20 -0.89 -0.23
C LEU A 112 12.13 -2.03 0.80
N GLU A 113 11.60 -3.19 0.42
CA GLU A 113 11.49 -4.41 1.24
C GLU A 113 12.87 -4.97 1.60
N ALA A 114 13.80 -4.96 0.64
CA ALA A 114 15.17 -5.45 0.84
C ALA A 114 15.95 -4.56 1.82
N TRP A 115 15.78 -3.24 1.73
CA TRP A 115 16.38 -2.28 2.65
C TRP A 115 15.75 -2.37 4.05
N LEU A 116 14.44 -2.60 4.12
CA LEU A 116 13.68 -2.77 5.37
C LEU A 116 14.09 -4.01 6.17
N LEU A 117 14.40 -5.10 5.47
CA LEU A 117 14.86 -6.34 6.08
C LEU A 117 16.35 -6.29 6.46
N TRP A 118 17.17 -5.48 5.79
CA TRP A 118 18.62 -5.46 6.00
C TRP A 118 19.07 -4.56 7.17
N GLU A 119 18.43 -3.42 7.42
CA GLU A 119 18.90 -2.51 8.49
C GLU A 119 17.77 -1.69 9.16
N PRO A 120 17.07 -2.23 10.17
CA PRO A 120 15.95 -1.56 10.87
C PRO A 120 16.28 -0.16 11.42
N GLN A 121 17.55 0.09 11.75
CA GLN A 121 18.03 1.36 12.29
C GLN A 121 18.07 2.46 11.22
N ALA A 122 18.37 2.13 9.97
CA ALA A 122 18.42 3.10 8.87
C ALA A 122 17.05 3.72 8.60
N ILE A 123 15.98 2.93 8.75
CA ILE A 123 14.59 3.39 8.65
C ILE A 123 14.24 4.30 9.81
N SER A 124 14.59 3.94 11.04
CA SER A 124 14.37 4.80 12.21
C SER A 124 15.05 6.17 12.01
N ILE A 125 16.29 6.19 11.52
CA ILE A 125 17.05 7.41 11.19
C ILE A 125 16.42 8.19 10.03
N PHE A 126 15.88 7.50 9.02
CA PHE A 126 15.21 8.13 7.90
C PHE A 126 13.88 8.79 8.32
N LEU A 127 13.06 8.07 9.10
CA LEU A 127 11.76 8.53 9.59
C LEU A 127 11.88 9.59 10.69
N SER A 128 12.98 9.58 11.47
CA SER A 128 13.27 10.63 12.44
C SER A 128 13.71 11.96 11.80
N LYS A 129 14.00 11.97 10.49
CA LYS A 129 14.27 13.21 9.78
C LYS A 129 12.95 13.94 9.53
N PRO A 130 12.86 15.26 9.83
CA PRO A 130 11.65 16.03 9.57
C PRO A 130 11.26 15.92 8.10
N HIS A 131 10.01 15.50 7.85
CA HIS A 131 9.43 15.38 6.51
C HIS A 131 9.64 16.71 5.76
N ARG A 132 10.40 16.67 4.66
CA ARG A 132 10.44 17.81 3.74
C ARG A 132 9.03 18.00 3.21
N LYS A 133 8.41 19.15 3.49
CA LYS A 133 7.09 19.52 2.97
C LYS A 133 7.05 19.22 1.46
N SER A 134 6.30 18.20 1.07
CA SER A 134 5.93 18.00 -0.33
C SER A 134 5.12 19.22 -0.75
N ARG A 135 5.63 19.94 -1.76
CA ARG A 135 4.93 21.07 -2.36
C ARG A 135 3.72 20.49 -3.08
N PHE A 136 2.55 20.52 -2.43
CA PHE A 136 1.29 20.35 -3.13
C PHE A 136 1.16 21.51 -4.11
N ILE A 137 1.35 21.21 -5.40
CA ILE A 137 0.98 22.12 -6.47
C ILE A 137 -0.56 22.09 -6.49
N LYS A 138 -1.16 23.25 -6.23
CA LYS A 138 -2.61 23.49 -6.30
C LYS A 138 -3.14 23.25 -7.70
#